data_AF-A0A7J9D244-F1
#
_entry.id   AF-A0A7J9D244-F1
#
_cell.length_a   1.000
_cell.length_b   1.000
_cell.length_c   1.000
_cell.angle_alpha   90.00
_cell.angle_beta   90.00
_cell.angle_gamma   90.00
#
_symmetry.space_group_name_H-M   'P 1'
#
loop_
_entity.id
_entity.type
_entity.pdbx_description
1 polymer ?
#
loop_
_entity_poly.entity_id
_entity_poly.type
_entity_poly.pdbx_seq_one_letter_code
_entity_poly.pdbx_strand_id
1 'polypeptide(L)'
;MFLIYVLTLSIFPGFLYENTGKHKLGAWYPLVLIACYNVWNLISRYLLLVKFFEIESRKGLTIAILSRFLLIPAFYFTAKYGDQGWMILLVSFLGLTNGHLTICVMTAAPKGYKGPEQNALGNILVLCLLIGIFAGVSLDWLWFIGKKNAF
;
A
#
# COMPACT_ATOMS: atom_id res chain seq x y z
N MET A 1 1.26 -4.85 9.93
CA MET A 1 1.35 -3.38 9.92
C MET A 1 2.63 -2.91 9.26
N PHE A 2 3.81 -3.13 9.86
CA PHE A 2 5.10 -2.70 9.29
C PHE A 2 5.26 -2.99 7.78
N LEU A 3 5.22 -4.27 7.39
CA LEU A 3 5.40 -4.67 5.97
C LEU A 3 4.36 -4.06 5.01
N ILE A 4 3.12 -3.86 5.47
CA ILE A 4 2.05 -3.26 4.65
C ILE A 4 2.44 -1.83 4.28
N TYR A 5 2.84 -1.03 5.29
CA TYR A 5 3.17 0.38 5.12
C TYR A 5 4.52 0.59 4.46
N VAL A 6 5.53 -0.22 4.79
CA VAL A 6 6.83 -0.20 4.10
C VAL A 6 6.64 -0.36 2.60
N LEU A 7 5.90 -1.40 2.20
CA LEU A 7 5.74 -1.73 0.79
C LEU A 7 4.91 -0.68 0.06
N THR A 8 3.78 -0.27 0.64
CA THR A 8 2.93 0.78 0.05
C THR A 8 3.72 2.07 -0.16
N LEU A 9 4.44 2.52 0.86
CA LEU A 9 5.13 3.81 0.80
C LEU A 9 6.47 3.76 0.07
N SER A 10 7.06 2.58 -0.10
CA SER A 10 8.18 2.39 -1.01
C SER A 10 7.80 2.54 -2.47
N ILE A 11 6.50 2.46 -2.82
CA ILE A 11 6.01 2.58 -4.20
C ILE A 11 5.26 3.91 -4.37
N PHE A 12 4.39 4.27 -3.43
CA PHE A 12 3.53 5.44 -3.51
C PHE A 12 3.93 6.46 -2.44
N PRO A 13 4.15 7.75 -2.78
CA PRO A 13 3.91 8.36 -4.08
C PRO A 13 5.14 8.54 -4.99
N GLY A 14 6.38 8.31 -4.51
CA GLY A 14 7.59 8.77 -5.21
C GLY A 14 7.82 8.15 -6.58
N PHE A 15 7.57 6.85 -6.74
CA PHE A 15 7.64 6.18 -8.05
C PHE A 15 6.71 6.82 -9.11
N LEU A 16 5.53 7.26 -8.70
CA LEU A 16 4.49 7.75 -9.61
C LEU A 16 4.74 9.19 -10.06
N TYR A 17 5.39 10.01 -9.23
CA TYR A 17 5.72 11.38 -9.59
C TYR A 17 6.77 11.43 -10.69
N GLU A 18 7.74 10.52 -10.68
CA GLU A 18 8.88 10.55 -11.60
C GLU A 18 8.58 9.90 -12.96
N ASN A 19 7.61 8.99 -13.02
CA ASN A 19 7.26 8.32 -14.26
C ASN A 19 6.28 9.13 -15.12
N THR A 20 6.17 10.45 -14.88
CA THR A 20 5.40 11.39 -15.69
C THR A 20 6.12 11.77 -17.00
N GLY A 21 6.55 10.76 -17.76
CA GLY A 21 6.79 10.90 -19.19
C GLY A 21 5.51 11.28 -19.95
N LYS A 22 5.59 11.46 -21.28
CA LYS A 22 4.51 11.94 -22.18
C LYS A 22 3.18 11.17 -21.99
N HIS A 23 2.39 11.63 -21.03
CA HIS A 23 1.11 11.09 -20.65
C HIS A 23 0.01 11.99 -21.17
N LYS A 24 -1.11 11.44 -21.64
CA LYS A 24 -2.23 12.26 -22.17
C LYS A 24 -2.82 13.21 -21.12
N LEU A 25 -2.67 12.84 -19.85
CA LEU A 25 -3.15 13.60 -18.68
C LEU A 25 -2.16 14.66 -18.18
N GLY A 26 -0.91 14.69 -18.68
CA GLY A 26 0.11 15.67 -18.28
C GLY A 26 0.25 15.80 -16.76
N ALA A 27 0.20 17.03 -16.25
CA ALA A 27 0.33 17.36 -14.83
C ALA A 27 -0.80 16.79 -13.93
N TRP A 28 -1.95 16.40 -14.50
CA TRP A 28 -3.06 15.82 -13.75
C TRP A 28 -2.84 14.34 -13.42
N TYR A 29 -1.89 13.69 -14.08
CA TYR A 29 -1.70 12.24 -13.94
C TYR A 29 -1.37 11.80 -12.49
N PRO A 30 -0.42 12.43 -11.77
CA PRO A 30 -0.17 12.10 -10.37
C PRO A 30 -1.40 12.31 -9.48
N LEU A 31 -2.16 13.39 -9.72
CA LEU A 31 -3.39 13.70 -8.95
C LEU A 31 -4.44 12.61 -9.13
N VAL A 32 -4.65 12.15 -10.37
CA VAL A 32 -5.57 11.04 -10.67
C VAL A 32 -5.14 9.77 -9.96
N LEU A 33 -3.85 9.44 -9.97
CA LEU A 33 -3.34 8.25 -9.29
C LEU A 33 -3.50 8.33 -7.77
N ILE A 34 -3.21 9.49 -7.18
CA ILE A 34 -3.44 9.75 -5.75
C ILE A 34 -4.92 9.61 -5.41
N ALA A 35 -5.81 10.15 -6.25
CA ALA A 35 -7.25 10.03 -6.06
C ALA A 35 -7.71 8.57 -6.15
N CYS A 36 -7.29 7.82 -7.18
CA CYS A 36 -7.61 6.41 -7.35
C CYS A 36 -7.14 5.57 -6.14
N TYR A 37 -5.90 5.79 -5.69
CA TYR A 37 -5.37 5.12 -4.49
C TYR A 37 -6.25 5.38 -3.27
N ASN A 38 -6.58 6.65 -2.99
CA ASN A 38 -7.33 7.03 -1.80
C ASN A 38 -8.79 6.56 -1.84
N VAL A 39 -9.47 6.70 -2.99
CA VAL A 39 -10.85 6.23 -3.18
C VAL A 39 -10.94 4.73 -2.94
N TRP A 40 -10.01 3.97 -3.52
CA TRP A 40 -10.06 2.52 -3.44
C TRP A 40 -9.60 2.00 -2.07
N ASN A 41 -8.65 2.69 -1.42
CA ASN A 41 -8.32 2.48 -0.01
C ASN A 41 -9.54 2.76 0.89
N LEU A 42 -10.33 3.80 0.61
CA LEU A 42 -11.55 4.10 1.35
C LEU A 42 -12.61 3.01 1.16
N ILE A 43 -12.90 2.63 -0.10
CA ILE A 43 -13.85 1.56 -0.43
C ILE A 43 -13.49 0.26 0.30
N SER A 44 -12.22 -0.15 0.27
CA SER A 44 -11.78 -1.38 0.92
C SER A 44 -12.01 -1.40 2.43
N ARG A 45 -11.95 -0.24 3.09
CA ARG A 45 -12.21 -0.10 4.52
C ARG A 45 -13.69 -0.27 4.86
N TYR A 46 -14.58 0.21 4.00
CA TYR A 46 -16.02 0.04 4.14
C TYR A 46 -16.50 -1.35 3.72
N LEU A 47 -15.90 -1.95 2.68
CA LEU A 47 -16.23 -3.32 2.24
C LEU A 47 -16.02 -4.35 3.37
N LEU A 48 -15.06 -4.11 4.26
CA LEU A 48 -14.82 -4.99 5.40
C LEU A 48 -15.89 -4.90 6.51
N LEU A 49 -16.80 -3.93 6.47
CA LEU A 49 -17.99 -3.94 7.33
C LEU A 49 -18.89 -5.14 7.01
N VAL A 50 -18.79 -5.68 5.79
CA VAL A 50 -19.43 -6.93 5.40
C VAL A 50 -18.52 -8.08 5.83
N LYS A 51 -18.90 -8.79 6.90
CA LYS A 51 -18.13 -9.89 7.52
C LYS A 51 -17.64 -10.97 6.54
N PHE A 52 -18.29 -11.13 5.39
CA PHE A 52 -17.86 -12.07 4.35
C PHE A 52 -16.47 -11.78 3.79
N PHE A 53 -16.05 -10.51 3.74
CA PHE A 53 -14.74 -10.11 3.21
C PHE A 53 -13.64 -10.03 4.29
N GLU A 54 -13.96 -10.33 5.56
CA GLU A 54 -13.00 -10.29 6.65
C GLU A 54 -12.08 -11.52 6.63
N ILE A 55 -10.78 -11.30 6.42
CA ILE A 55 -9.78 -12.36 6.54
C ILE A 55 -9.36 -12.44 8.00
N GLU A 56 -9.96 -13.37 8.76
CA GLU A 56 -9.60 -13.60 10.16
C GLU A 56 -8.41 -14.56 10.33
N SER A 57 -8.07 -15.33 9.28
CA SER A 57 -6.99 -16.32 9.34
C SER A 57 -5.62 -15.65 9.38
N ARG A 58 -4.85 -15.92 10.45
CA ARG A 58 -3.46 -15.44 10.60
C ARG A 58 -2.58 -15.85 9.41
N LYS A 59 -2.69 -17.12 8.99
CA LYS A 59 -1.94 -17.64 7.82
C LYS A 59 -2.36 -16.94 6.53
N GLY A 60 -3.66 -16.72 6.34
CA GLY A 60 -4.20 -15.99 5.20
C GLY A 60 -3.69 -14.55 5.13
N LEU A 61 -3.67 -13.83 6.26
CA LEU A 61 -3.12 -12.49 6.36
C LEU A 61 -1.63 -12.44 6.05
N THR A 62 -0.83 -13.36 6.60
CA THR A 62 0.60 -13.39 6.30
C THR A 62 0.86 -13.64 4.82
N ILE A 63 0.17 -14.61 4.21
CA ILE A 63 0.31 -14.90 2.77
C ILE A 63 -0.12 -13.69 1.93
N ALA A 64 -1.22 -13.03 2.27
CA ALA A 64 -1.70 -11.85 1.55
C ALA A 64 -0.76 -10.64 1.69
N ILE A 65 -0.10 -10.47 2.83
CA ILE A 65 0.91 -9.43 3.02
C ILE A 65 2.17 -9.76 2.19
N LEU A 66 2.61 -11.01 2.20
CA LEU A 66 3.78 -11.45 1.43
C LEU A 66 3.56 -11.40 -0.08
N SER A 67 2.35 -11.70 -0.55
CA SER A 67 2.03 -11.62 -1.98
C SER A 67 2.11 -10.19 -2.53
N ARG A 68 1.97 -9.15 -1.68
CA ARG A 68 2.15 -7.76 -2.10
C ARG A 68 3.56 -7.44 -2.58
N PHE A 69 4.59 -8.22 -2.22
CA PHE A 69 5.93 -8.04 -2.77
C PHE A 69 5.98 -8.24 -4.29
N LEU A 70 5.02 -8.98 -4.87
CA LEU A 70 4.86 -9.10 -6.32
C LEU A 70 4.42 -7.79 -6.99
N LEU A 71 3.89 -6.82 -6.23
CA LEU A 71 3.54 -5.51 -6.76
C LEU A 71 4.79 -4.71 -7.14
N ILE A 72 5.90 -4.83 -6.42
CA ILE A 72 7.15 -4.13 -6.74
C ILE A 72 7.61 -4.41 -8.19
N PRO A 73 7.84 -5.67 -8.62
CA PRO A 73 8.21 -5.95 -10.00
C PRO A 73 7.08 -5.64 -10.99
N ALA A 74 5.81 -5.77 -10.60
CA ALA A 74 4.68 -5.40 -11.46
C ALA A 74 4.67 -3.89 -11.77
N PHE A 75 4.84 -3.04 -10.75
CA PHE A 75 4.98 -1.60 -10.92
C PHE A 75 6.18 -1.24 -11.78
N TYR A 76 7.35 -1.87 -11.53
CA TYR A 76 8.55 -1.67 -12.35
C TYR A 76 8.32 -2.03 -13.83
N PHE A 77 7.66 -3.16 -14.10
CA PHE A 77 7.38 -3.60 -15.48
C PHE A 77 6.35 -2.68 -16.17
N THR A 78 5.27 -2.34 -15.48
CA THR A 78 4.23 -1.42 -15.99
C THR A 78 4.80 -0.02 -16.22
N ALA A 79 5.76 0.42 -15.43
CA ALA A 79 6.46 1.68 -15.67
C ALA A 79 7.27 1.71 -16.96
N LYS A 80 7.83 0.57 -17.37
CA LYS A 80 8.72 0.50 -18.53
C LYS A 80 7.98 0.16 -19.82
N TYR A 81 6.93 -0.66 -19.74
CA TYR A 81 6.23 -1.21 -20.90
C TYR A 81 4.71 -1.00 -20.88
N GLY A 82 4.15 -0.57 -19.76
CA GLY A 82 2.72 -0.44 -19.57
C GLY A 82 2.18 0.95 -19.93
N ASP A 83 0.94 0.97 -20.39
CA ASP A 83 0.19 2.20 -20.63
C ASP A 83 -0.38 2.79 -19.32
N GLN A 84 -0.85 4.04 -19.39
CA GLN A 84 -1.43 4.78 -18.27
C GLN A 84 -2.53 4.01 -17.54
N GLY A 85 -3.37 3.27 -18.27
CA GLY A 85 -4.47 2.49 -17.71
C GLY A 85 -4.00 1.36 -16.78
N TRP A 86 -2.89 0.69 -17.14
CA TRP A 86 -2.32 -0.39 -16.31
C TRP A 86 -1.76 0.14 -14.99
N MET A 87 -1.13 1.31 -15.02
CA MET A 87 -0.66 1.96 -13.81
C MET A 87 -1.82 2.37 -12.89
N ILE A 88 -2.90 2.94 -13.44
CA ILE A 88 -4.11 3.29 -12.66
C ILE A 88 -4.70 2.03 -12.01
N LEU A 89 -4.76 0.91 -12.75
CA LEU A 89 -5.23 -0.36 -12.22
C LEU A 89 -4.35 -0.85 -11.06
N LEU A 90 -3.02 -0.87 -11.24
CA LEU A 90 -2.09 -1.28 -10.18
C LEU A 90 -2.18 -0.39 -8.94
N VAL A 91 -2.27 0.93 -9.11
CA VAL A 91 -2.42 1.89 -8.01
C VAL A 91 -3.75 1.69 -7.28
N SER A 92 -4.83 1.44 -8.02
CA SER A 92 -6.12 1.11 -7.41
C SER A 92 -6.01 -0.18 -6.61
N PHE A 93 -5.43 -1.25 -7.17
CA PHE A 93 -5.21 -2.51 -6.45
C PHE A 93 -4.31 -2.34 -5.21
N LEU A 94 -3.26 -1.51 -5.31
CA LEU A 94 -2.41 -1.15 -4.18
C LEU A 94 -3.22 -0.48 -3.06
N GLY A 95 -4.12 0.45 -3.41
CA GLY A 95 -5.07 1.08 -2.49
C GLY A 95 -6.02 0.08 -1.84
N LEU A 96 -6.58 -0.87 -2.61
CA LEU A 96 -7.52 -1.88 -2.10
C LEU A 96 -6.86 -2.70 -1.02
N THR A 97 -5.70 -3.26 -1.36
CA THR A 97 -5.00 -4.22 -0.53
C THR A 97 -4.43 -3.53 0.70
N ASN A 98 -4.01 -2.28 0.58
CA ASN A 98 -3.55 -1.49 1.72
C ASN A 98 -4.67 -1.29 2.75
N GLY A 99 -5.83 -0.79 2.33
CA GLY A 99 -6.94 -0.53 3.25
C GLY A 99 -7.54 -1.82 3.83
N HIS A 100 -7.76 -2.83 2.98
CA HIS A 100 -8.31 -4.13 3.38
C HIS A 100 -7.44 -4.83 4.43
N LEU A 101 -6.14 -5.01 4.15
CA LEU A 101 -5.24 -5.72 5.06
C LEU A 101 -4.97 -4.94 6.35
N THR A 102 -4.96 -3.60 6.28
CA THR A 102 -4.79 -2.77 7.47
C THR A 102 -5.92 -3.01 8.46
N ILE A 103 -7.17 -2.95 8.01
CA ILE A 103 -8.30 -3.21 8.91
C ILE A 103 -8.30 -4.65 9.38
N CYS A 104 -8.09 -5.64 8.51
CA CYS A 104 -8.07 -7.05 8.93
C CYS A 104 -7.01 -7.30 10.02
N VAL A 105 -5.83 -6.68 9.94
CA VAL A 105 -4.80 -6.82 10.96
C VAL A 105 -5.21 -6.11 12.26
N MET A 106 -5.78 -4.90 12.17
CA MET A 106 -6.23 -4.15 13.36
C MET A 106 -7.41 -4.82 14.07
N THR A 107 -8.30 -5.52 13.34
CA THR A 107 -9.42 -6.26 13.94
C THR A 107 -9.00 -7.64 14.43
N ALA A 108 -8.13 -8.36 13.71
CA ALA A 108 -7.75 -9.72 14.06
C ALA A 108 -6.70 -9.79 15.20
N ALA A 109 -5.77 -8.83 15.29
CA ALA A 109 -4.71 -8.84 16.28
C ALA A 109 -5.17 -8.79 17.75
N PRO A 110 -6.14 -7.94 18.16
CA PRO A 110 -6.62 -7.91 19.53
C PRO A 110 -7.62 -9.04 19.88
N LYS A 111 -8.12 -9.81 18.90
CA LYS A 111 -9.05 -10.93 19.17
C LYS A 111 -8.35 -12.00 20.03
N GLY A 112 -8.97 -12.33 21.17
CA GLY A 112 -8.48 -13.35 22.11
C GLY A 112 -7.63 -12.84 23.27
N TYR A 113 -7.40 -11.53 23.37
CA TYR A 113 -6.66 -10.89 24.48
C TYR A 113 -7.59 -10.11 25.42
N LYS A 114 -7.14 -9.88 26.67
CA LYS A 114 -7.89 -9.08 27.65
C LYS A 114 -7.78 -7.59 27.36
N GLY A 115 -8.72 -6.77 27.86
CA GLY A 115 -8.78 -5.32 27.58
C GLY A 115 -7.43 -4.58 27.72
N PRO A 116 -6.67 -4.74 28.82
CA PRO A 116 -5.35 -4.09 28.97
C PRO A 116 -4.33 -4.56 27.91
N GLU A 117 -4.33 -5.85 27.57
CA GLU A 117 -3.45 -6.45 26.57
C GLU A 117 -3.81 -5.97 25.16
N GLN A 118 -5.10 -5.84 24.85
CA GLN A 118 -5.59 -5.29 23.58
C GLN A 118 -5.11 -3.84 23.37
N ASN A 119 -5.13 -3.02 24.43
CA ASN A 119 -4.65 -1.66 24.38
C ASN A 119 -3.13 -1.60 24.11
N ALA A 120 -2.34 -2.42 24.82
CA ALA A 120 -0.91 -2.53 24.59
C ALA A 120 -0.59 -2.99 23.16
N LEU A 121 -1.30 -4.00 22.65
CA LEU A 121 -1.17 -4.49 21.28
C LEU A 121 -1.52 -3.41 20.25
N GLY A 122 -2.58 -2.63 20.50
CA GLY A 122 -2.95 -1.48 19.68
C GLY A 122 -1.80 -0.49 19.54
N ASN A 123 -1.17 -0.11 20.65
CA ASN A 123 -0.01 0.79 20.65
C ASN A 123 1.18 0.22 19.90
N ILE A 124 1.48 -1.08 20.06
CA ILE A 124 2.55 -1.76 19.31
C ILE A 124 2.26 -1.74 17.81
N LEU A 125 1.01 -2.00 17.39
CA LEU A 125 0.62 -1.98 15.98
C LEU A 125 0.76 -0.58 15.36
N VAL A 126 0.42 0.47 16.11
CA VAL A 126 0.61 1.86 15.70
C VAL A 126 2.09 2.21 15.61
N LEU A 127 2.90 1.79 16.58
CA LEU A 127 4.35 1.96 16.53
C LEU A 127 4.95 1.29 15.29
N CYS A 128 4.58 0.03 15.01
CA CYS A 128 5.01 -0.68 13.80
C CYS A 128 4.56 0.00 12.52
N LEU A 129 3.39 0.64 12.52
CA LEU A 129 2.90 1.44 11.39
C LEU A 129 3.81 2.65 11.17
N LEU A 130 4.13 3.41 12.23
CA LEU A 130 4.98 4.60 12.13
C LEU A 130 6.39 4.27 11.64
N ILE A 131 7.01 3.21 12.19
CA ILE A 131 8.32 2.72 11.72
C ILE A 131 8.22 2.28 10.26
N GLY A 132 7.10 1.64 9.87
CA GLY A 132 6.87 1.21 8.50
C GLY A 132 6.73 2.38 7.53
N ILE A 133 6.10 3.47 7.94
CA ILE A 133 6.02 4.71 7.17
C ILE A 133 7.42 5.28 6.93
N PHE A 134 8.20 5.43 8.01
CA PHE A 134 9.55 5.97 7.93
C PHE A 134 10.45 5.14 7.00
N ALA A 135 10.47 3.82 7.20
CA ALA A 135 11.26 2.91 6.38
C ALA A 135 10.75 2.87 4.93
N GLY A 136 9.44 2.88 4.70
CA GLY A 136 8.85 2.90 3.35
C GLY A 136 9.25 4.14 2.56
N VAL A 137 9.15 5.34 3.16
CA VAL A 137 9.60 6.58 2.53
C VAL A 137 11.11 6.58 2.28
N SER A 138 11.91 5.98 3.17
CA SER A 138 13.36 5.84 2.92
C SER A 138 13.66 4.91 1.75
N LEU A 139 12.89 3.83 1.60
CA LEU A 139 13.05 2.85 0.52
C LEU A 139 12.51 3.33 -0.82
N ASP A 140 11.56 4.27 -0.83
CA ASP A 140 11.11 4.96 -2.04
C ASP A 140 12.30 5.57 -2.81
N TRP A 141 13.37 5.97 -2.09
CA TRP A 141 14.56 6.52 -2.72
C TRP A 141 15.34 5.52 -3.57
N LEU A 142 15.19 4.22 -3.30
CA LEU A 142 15.85 3.18 -4.09
C LEU A 142 15.39 3.19 -5.55
N TRP A 143 14.18 3.68 -5.84
CA TRP A 143 13.69 3.84 -7.21
C TRP A 143 14.43 4.93 -7.99
N PHE A 144 15.13 5.83 -7.31
CA PHE A 144 15.95 6.86 -7.96
C PHE A 144 17.37 6.38 -8.29
N ILE A 145 17.85 5.31 -7.65
CA ILE A 145 19.22 4.81 -7.87
C ILE A 145 19.36 4.32 -9.32
N GLY A 146 20.14 5.04 -10.12
CA GLY A 146 20.43 4.71 -11.52
C GLY A 146 19.77 5.60 -12.57
N LYS A 147 18.90 6.56 -12.20
CA LYS A 147 18.43 7.61 -13.12
C LYS A 147 19.47 8.73 -13.20
N LYS A 148 20.02 8.99 -14.40
CA LYS A 148 21.08 10.00 -14.63
C LYS A 148 20.66 11.47 -14.43
N ASN A 149 19.35 11.75 -14.31
CA ASN A 149 18.79 13.10 -14.19
C ASN A 149 17.81 13.21 -13.00
N ALA A 150 18.07 12.50 -11.89
CA ALA A 150 17.40 12.84 -10.64
C ALA A 150 18.12 14.07 -10.05
N PHE A 151 17.38 15.16 -9.85
CA PHE A 151 17.77 16.55 -9.54
C PHE A 151 18.02 17.45 -10.75
#